data_AF-S7U642-F1
#
_entry.id   AF-S7U642-F1
#
_cell.length_a   1.000
_cell.length_b   1.000
_cell.length_c   1.000
_cell.angle_alpha   90.00
_cell.angle_beta   90.00
_cell.angle_gamma   90.00
#
_symmetry.space_group_name_H-M   'P 1'
#
loop_
_entity.id
_entity.type
_entity.pdbx_description
1 polymer ?
#
loop_
_entity_poly.entity_id
_entity_poly.type
_entity_poly.pdbx_seq_one_letter_code
_entity_poly.pdbx_strand_id
1 'polypeptide(L)'
;ISAATGVVAIDEVQFFSDDIIDVVQTLADCGYRVIAAGLDQDFRGEPFGPVPALMAIAESVTKLQAVCTVCGSPASRTQRLINGAPASYDDPVILVGASEAYEPRCRHHHEVPGKPKKRYNRPLAGHTGE
;
A
#
# COMPACT_ATOMS: atom_id res chain seq x y z
N ILE A 1 27.85 -2.04 9.45
CA ILE A 1 27.05 -1.98 10.69
C ILE A 1 28.01 -2.17 11.86
N SER A 2 27.95 -1.34 12.91
CA SER A 2 28.93 -1.43 14.02
C SER A 2 28.59 -2.60 14.95
N ALA A 3 29.55 -3.04 15.76
CA ALA A 3 29.34 -4.11 16.73
C ALA A 3 28.29 -3.78 17.82
N ALA A 4 27.90 -2.50 17.96
CA ALA A 4 26.90 -2.05 18.93
C ALA A 4 25.49 -1.87 18.33
N THR A 5 25.34 -2.00 17.02
CA THR A 5 24.03 -1.83 16.37
C THR A 5 23.21 -3.12 16.51
N GLY A 6 22.07 -3.07 17.20
CA GLY A 6 21.14 -4.20 17.30
C GLY A 6 19.86 -4.06 16.44
N VAL A 7 19.65 -2.90 15.83
CA VAL A 7 18.41 -2.56 15.10
C VAL A 7 18.74 -1.91 13.76
N VAL A 8 18.03 -2.31 12.71
CA VAL A 8 18.05 -1.69 11.38
C VAL A 8 16.63 -1.24 11.04
N ALA A 9 16.44 0.05 10.81
CA ALA A 9 15.16 0.62 10.37
C ALA A 9 15.26 1.05 8.92
N ILE A 10 14.27 0.66 8.11
CA ILE A 10 14.19 0.96 6.68
C ILE A 10 12.84 1.63 6.45
N ASP A 11 12.89 2.86 5.96
CA ASP A 11 11.69 3.64 5.65
C ASP A 11 11.43 3.67 4.14
N GLU A 12 10.17 3.89 3.77
CA GLU A 12 9.71 3.94 2.38
C GLU A 12 10.10 2.70 1.54
N VAL A 13 10.00 1.49 2.13
CA VAL A 13 10.46 0.24 1.50
C VAL A 13 9.81 -0.07 0.15
N GLN A 14 8.65 0.51 -0.14
CA GLN A 14 7.95 0.33 -1.41
C GLN A 14 8.71 0.86 -2.63
N PHE A 15 9.69 1.74 -2.44
CA PHE A 15 10.52 2.27 -3.54
C PHE A 15 11.76 1.44 -3.85
N PHE A 16 12.06 0.40 -3.06
CA PHE A 16 13.16 -0.52 -3.33
C PHE A 16 12.75 -1.61 -4.34
N SER A 17 13.75 -2.24 -4.97
CA SER A 17 13.56 -3.48 -5.72
C SER A 17 13.24 -4.65 -4.79
N ASP A 18 12.83 -5.79 -5.37
CA ASP A 18 12.57 -7.02 -4.63
C ASP A 18 13.82 -7.56 -3.89
N ASP A 19 15.03 -7.11 -4.25
CA ASP A 19 16.27 -7.46 -3.56
C ASP A 19 16.26 -7.06 -2.07
N ILE A 20 15.42 -6.08 -1.68
CA ILE A 20 15.26 -5.69 -0.28
C ILE A 20 14.75 -6.85 0.60
N ILE A 21 14.02 -7.81 0.01
CA ILE A 21 13.49 -8.98 0.71
C ILE A 21 14.65 -9.84 1.22
N ASP A 22 15.63 -10.14 0.36
CA ASP A 22 16.81 -10.93 0.72
C ASP A 22 17.69 -10.20 1.74
N VAL A 23 17.82 -8.88 1.61
CA VAL A 23 18.56 -8.04 2.56
C VAL A 23 17.91 -8.08 3.95
N VAL A 24 16.58 -7.93 4.03
CA VAL A 24 15.84 -7.94 5.29
C VAL A 24 15.95 -9.32 5.97
N GLN A 25 15.78 -10.40 5.21
CA GLN A 25 15.94 -11.77 5.72
C GLN A 25 17.36 -12.02 6.24
N THR A 26 18.38 -11.66 5.46
CA THR A 26 19.78 -11.83 5.85
C THR A 26 20.11 -11.07 7.15
N LEU A 27 19.62 -9.84 7.30
CA LEU A 27 19.80 -9.06 8.52
C LEU A 27 19.10 -9.71 9.72
N ALA A 28 17.87 -10.19 9.55
CA ALA A 28 17.14 -10.89 10.60
C ALA A 28 17.89 -12.17 11.05
N ASP A 29 18.37 -12.97 10.09
CA ASP A 29 19.17 -14.18 10.34
C ASP A 29 20.49 -13.89 11.08
N CYS A 30 21.08 -12.72 10.85
CA CYS A 30 22.27 -12.26 11.55
C CYS A 30 21.98 -11.75 12.98
N GLY A 31 20.73 -11.82 13.43
CA GLY A 31 20.30 -11.42 14.77
C GLY A 31 19.97 -9.94 14.92
N TYR A 32 19.85 -9.19 13.82
CA TYR A 32 19.39 -7.80 13.87
C TYR A 32 17.87 -7.75 13.98
N ARG A 33 17.36 -6.83 14.81
CA ARG A 33 15.94 -6.46 14.75
C ARG A 33 15.73 -5.54 13.54
N VAL A 34 15.02 -6.02 12.53
CA VAL A 34 14.70 -5.22 11.34
C VAL A 34 13.30 -4.61 11.47
N ILE A 35 13.18 -3.31 11.20
CA ILE A 35 11.90 -2.59 11.18
C ILE A 35 11.75 -1.97 9.79
N ALA A 36 10.79 -2.45 9.01
CA ALA A 36 10.48 -1.93 7.69
C ALA A 36 9.16 -1.14 7.73
N ALA A 37 9.17 0.09 7.24
CA ALA A 37 8.00 0.94 7.07
C ALA A 37 7.81 1.29 5.60
N GLY A 38 6.58 1.25 5.13
CA GLY A 38 6.25 1.57 3.74
C GLY A 38 4.77 1.51 3.44
N LEU A 39 4.40 2.00 2.26
CA LEU A 39 3.03 1.98 1.75
C LEU A 39 2.68 0.57 1.27
N ASP A 40 1.58 0.00 1.77
CA ASP A 40 1.10 -1.31 1.33
C ASP A 40 0.47 -1.27 -0.07
N GLN A 41 0.03 -0.09 -0.50
CA GLN A 41 -0.70 0.13 -1.74
C GLN A 41 -0.30 1.43 -2.43
N ASP A 42 -0.33 1.44 -3.76
CA ASP A 42 -0.18 2.66 -4.56
C ASP A 42 -1.51 3.45 -4.61
N PHE A 43 -1.51 4.59 -5.32
CA PHE A 43 -2.70 5.43 -5.46
C PHE A 43 -3.87 4.74 -6.17
N ARG A 44 -3.59 3.69 -6.96
CA ARG A 44 -4.59 2.88 -7.67
C ARG A 44 -5.20 1.85 -6.73
N GLY A 45 -4.67 1.70 -5.52
CA GLY A 45 -5.06 0.71 -4.54
C GLY A 45 -4.57 -0.70 -4.89
N GLU A 46 -3.55 -0.81 -5.74
CA GLU A 46 -2.85 -2.05 -6.05
C GLU A 46 -1.66 -2.22 -5.08
N PRO A 47 -1.19 -3.45 -4.82
CA PRO A 47 -0.05 -3.68 -3.94
C PRO A 47 1.22 -2.94 -4.42
N PHE A 48 1.96 -2.31 -3.52
CA PHE A 48 3.11 -1.47 -3.87
C PHE A 48 4.44 -2.20 -3.66
N GLY A 49 5.15 -2.48 -4.77
CA GLY A 49 6.54 -2.92 -4.75
C GLY A 49 6.72 -4.20 -3.92
N PRO A 50 7.80 -4.30 -3.11
CA PRO A 50 8.10 -5.50 -2.34
C PRO A 50 7.28 -5.66 -1.06
N VAL A 51 6.47 -4.66 -0.68
CA VAL A 51 5.74 -4.63 0.60
C VAL A 51 4.85 -5.85 0.83
N PRO A 52 4.09 -6.37 -0.16
CA PRO A 52 3.28 -7.57 0.06
C PRO A 52 4.10 -8.80 0.44
N ALA A 53 5.27 -8.98 -0.17
CA ALA A 53 6.17 -10.08 0.14
C ALA A 53 6.80 -9.89 1.52
N LEU A 54 7.27 -8.68 1.84
CA LEU A 54 7.78 -8.33 3.17
C LEU A 54 6.75 -8.59 4.27
N MET A 55 5.49 -8.22 4.06
CA MET A 55 4.40 -8.51 5.00
C MET A 55 4.16 -10.02 5.19
N ALA A 56 4.36 -10.83 4.16
CA ALA A 56 4.14 -12.27 4.24
C ALA A 56 5.22 -13.01 5.04
N ILE A 57 6.46 -12.50 5.03
CA ILE A 57 7.61 -13.11 5.71
C ILE A 57 7.88 -12.53 7.11
N ALA A 58 7.33 -11.35 7.42
CA ALA A 58 7.60 -10.68 8.69
C ALA A 58 6.97 -11.41 9.90
N GLU A 59 7.69 -11.48 11.01
CA GLU A 59 7.18 -12.03 12.28
C GLU A 59 6.06 -11.18 12.89
N SER A 60 6.02 -9.88 12.56
CA SER A 60 4.97 -8.97 13.01
C SER A 60 4.64 -7.94 11.94
N VAL A 61 3.34 -7.69 11.73
CA VAL A 61 2.84 -6.71 10.77
C VAL A 61 1.84 -5.79 11.47
N THR A 62 2.13 -4.49 11.46
CA THR A 62 1.20 -3.46 11.94
C THR A 62 0.69 -2.65 10.76
N LYS A 63 -0.59 -2.84 10.40
CA LYS A 63 -1.24 -2.04 9.35
C LYS A 63 -1.94 -0.83 9.95
N LEU A 64 -1.35 0.34 9.74
CA LEU A 64 -1.92 1.60 10.22
C LEU A 64 -3.05 2.09 9.31
N GLN A 65 -4.01 2.80 9.90
CA GLN A 65 -5.10 3.45 9.20
C GLN A 65 -5.05 4.95 9.48
N ALA A 66 -5.33 5.75 8.45
CA ALA A 66 -5.51 7.19 8.59
C ALA A 66 -7.00 7.51 8.83
N VAL A 67 -7.38 8.78 8.72
CA VAL A 67 -8.78 9.24 8.80
C VAL A 67 -9.23 9.69 7.41
N CYS A 68 -10.38 9.22 6.94
CA CYS A 68 -10.89 9.58 5.63
C CYS A 68 -11.26 11.06 5.57
N THR A 69 -10.71 11.81 4.62
CA THR A 69 -10.99 13.24 4.46
C THR A 69 -12.43 13.56 4.05
N VAL A 70 -13.14 12.58 3.46
CA VAL A 70 -14.54 12.74 3.02
C VAL A 70 -15.54 12.46 4.14
N CYS A 71 -15.34 11.40 4.94
CA CYS A 71 -16.36 10.92 5.88
C CYS A 71 -15.88 10.70 7.32
N GLY A 72 -14.61 10.95 7.63
CA GLY A 72 -14.05 10.77 8.98
C GLY A 72 -13.88 9.32 9.45
N SER A 73 -14.34 8.33 8.68
CA SER A 73 -14.12 6.90 9.00
C SER A 73 -12.66 6.49 8.79
N PRO A 74 -12.20 5.36 9.36
CA PRO A 74 -10.85 4.86 9.11
C PRO A 74 -10.53 4.72 7.61
N ALA A 75 -9.42 5.33 7.19
CA ALA A 75 -8.92 5.31 5.82
C ALA A 75 -7.92 4.17 5.63
N SER A 76 -7.96 3.57 4.44
CA SER A 76 -7.08 2.46 4.04
C SER A 76 -6.54 2.62 2.62
N ARG A 77 -6.74 3.80 2.01
CA ARG A 77 -6.35 4.12 0.64
C ARG A 77 -5.76 5.51 0.60
N THR A 78 -4.83 5.71 -0.32
CA THR A 78 -4.32 7.03 -0.69
C THR A 78 -5.00 7.46 -1.98
N GLN A 79 -5.85 8.49 -1.91
CA GLN A 79 -6.39 9.13 -3.10
C GLN A 79 -5.37 10.10 -3.66
N ARG A 80 -5.01 9.93 -4.93
CA ARG A 80 -4.26 10.93 -5.68
C ARG A 80 -5.21 11.81 -6.46
N LEU A 81 -4.96 13.11 -6.41
CA LEU A 81 -5.66 14.13 -7.17
C LEU A 81 -4.67 14.87 -8.06
N ILE A 82 -5.00 15.00 -9.35
CA ILE A 82 -4.26 15.81 -10.32
C ILE A 82 -5.20 16.95 -10.71
N ASN A 83 -4.80 18.19 -10.45
CA ASN A 83 -5.64 19.38 -10.66
C ASN A 83 -7.02 19.27 -9.97
N GLY A 84 -7.06 18.67 -8.77
CA GLY A 84 -8.27 18.52 -7.96
C GLY A 84 -9.19 17.36 -8.37
N ALA A 85 -8.88 16.62 -9.43
CA ALA A 85 -9.66 15.46 -9.88
C ALA A 85 -8.92 14.14 -9.60
N PRO A 86 -9.63 13.01 -9.34
CA PRO A 86 -9.01 11.70 -9.18
C PRO A 86 -8.09 11.32 -10.35
N ALA A 87 -6.86 10.91 -10.03
CA ALA A 87 -5.89 10.43 -11.02
C ALA A 87 -6.38 9.16 -11.73
N SER A 88 -6.10 9.05 -13.03
CA SER A 88 -6.43 7.90 -13.85
C SER A 88 -5.62 6.66 -13.44
N TYR A 89 -6.19 5.48 -13.66
CA TYR A 89 -5.51 4.21 -13.42
C TYR A 89 -4.18 4.07 -14.18
N ASP A 90 -4.12 4.64 -15.38
CA ASP A 90 -2.94 4.56 -16.25
C ASP A 90 -1.90 5.66 -15.99
N ASP A 91 -2.15 6.55 -15.02
CA ASP A 91 -1.17 7.58 -14.65
C ASP A 91 0.08 6.94 -14.01
N PRO A 92 1.29 7.47 -14.28
CA PRO A 92 2.53 6.94 -13.71
C PRO A 92 2.47 6.93 -12.18
N VAL A 93 2.83 5.79 -11.56
CA VAL A 93 2.83 5.64 -10.09
C VAL A 93 3.75 6.67 -9.42
N ILE A 94 4.89 6.94 -10.04
CA ILE A 94 5.86 7.95 -9.59
C ILE A 94 5.80 9.10 -10.59
N LEU A 95 5.45 10.29 -10.12
CA LEU A 95 5.49 11.52 -10.91
C LEU A 95 6.13 12.61 -10.06
N VAL A 96 7.01 13.40 -10.66
CA VAL A 96 7.67 14.54 -9.99
C VAL A 96 7.26 15.80 -10.74
N GLY A 97 6.81 16.83 -10.03
CA GLY A 97 6.64 18.18 -10.58
C GLY A 97 5.24 18.58 -11.06
N ALA A 98 4.19 17.81 -10.80
CA ALA A 98 2.80 18.23 -11.00
C ALA A 98 2.19 18.80 -9.70
N SER A 99 1.21 19.69 -9.80
CA SER A 99 0.37 20.11 -8.67
C SER A 99 -0.56 18.97 -8.27
N GLU A 100 0.02 17.97 -7.61
CA GLU A 100 -0.70 16.81 -7.11
C GLU A 100 -0.94 16.92 -5.60
N ALA A 101 -2.08 16.38 -5.19
CA ALA A 101 -2.43 16.24 -3.79
C ALA A 101 -2.69 14.76 -3.48
N TYR A 102 -2.24 14.32 -2.32
CA TYR A 102 -2.53 13.01 -1.80
C TYR A 102 -3.35 13.16 -0.52
N GLU A 103 -4.46 12.44 -0.43
CA GLU A 103 -5.29 12.45 0.76
C GLU A 103 -5.75 11.04 1.17
N PRO A 104 -5.85 10.76 2.48
CA PRO A 104 -6.35 9.48 2.97
C PRO A 104 -7.86 9.35 2.72
N ARG A 105 -8.26 8.25 2.07
CA ARG A 105 -9.68 7.91 1.88
C ARG A 105 -10.01 6.50 2.36
N CYS A 106 -11.27 6.30 2.77
CA CYS A 106 -11.80 4.96 3.00
C CYS A 106 -12.05 4.26 1.67
N ARG A 107 -12.30 2.95 1.71
CA ARG A 107 -12.54 2.14 0.49
C ARG A 107 -13.71 2.66 -0.36
N HIS A 108 -14.73 3.25 0.26
CA HIS A 108 -15.94 3.71 -0.44
C HIS A 108 -15.75 5.05 -1.17
N HIS A 109 -14.84 5.91 -0.70
CA HIS A 109 -14.57 7.23 -1.30
C HIS A 109 -13.31 7.25 -2.16
N HIS A 110 -12.59 6.14 -2.25
CA HIS A 110 -11.42 6.02 -3.12
C HIS A 110 -11.86 5.77 -4.56
N GLU A 111 -11.47 6.68 -5.43
CA GLU A 111 -11.87 6.71 -6.84
C GLU A 111 -10.64 6.65 -7.74
N VAL A 112 -10.69 5.74 -8.71
CA VAL A 112 -9.63 5.55 -9.70
C VAL A 112 -10.30 5.38 -11.07
N PRO A 113 -10.51 6.47 -11.81
CA PRO A 113 -11.03 6.41 -13.18
C PRO A 113 -10.23 5.44 -14.05
N GLY A 114 -10.90 4.69 -14.92
CA GLY A 114 -10.24 3.71 -15.79
C GLY A 114 -9.85 2.38 -15.12
N LYS A 115 -10.04 2.21 -13.81
CA LYS A 115 -9.70 0.95 -13.13
C LYS A 115 -10.48 -0.25 -13.72
N PRO A 116 -9.80 -1.32 -14.15
CA PRO A 116 -10.48 -2.49 -14.73
C PRO A 116 -11.46 -3.14 -13.76
N LYS A 117 -12.73 -3.30 -14.17
CA LYS A 117 -13.71 -4.06 -13.39
C LYS A 117 -13.41 -5.55 -13.52
N LYS A 118 -12.93 -6.19 -12.44
CA LYS A 118 -12.84 -7.65 -12.37
C LYS A 118 -14.26 -8.23 -12.51
N ARG A 119 -14.52 -8.96 -13.60
CA ARG A 119 -15.79 -9.68 -13.78
C ARG A 119 -15.80 -10.85 -12.81
N TYR A 120 -16.46 -10.68 -11.67
CA TYR A 120 -16.84 -11.83 -10.86
C TYR A 120 -18.05 -12.49 -11.53
N ASN A 121 -17.84 -13.67 -12.12
CA ASN A 121 -18.95 -14.54 -12.51
C ASN A 121 -19.65 -15.02 -11.23
N ARG A 122 -20.64 -14.26 -10.74
CA ARG A 122 -21.49 -14.70 -9.64
C ARG A 122 -22.65 -15.49 -10.24
N PRO A 123 -22.80 -16.80 -9.98
CA PRO A 123 -24.09 -17.43 -10.22
C PRO A 123 -25.09 -16.78 -9.26
N LEU A 124 -26.16 -16.20 -9.81
CA LEU A 124 -27.27 -15.67 -9.05
C LEU A 124 -27.99 -16.84 -8.36
N ALA A 125 -27.66 -17.11 -7.11
CA ALA A 125 -28.48 -18.01 -6.28
C ALA A 125 -29.78 -17.28 -5.95
N GLY A 126 -30.85 -17.69 -6.63
CA GLY A 126 -32.21 -17.24 -6.39
C GLY A 126 -32.58 -17.41 -4.92
N HIS A 127 -32.92 -16.31 -4.26
CA HIS A 127 -33.65 -16.33 -3.02
C HIS A 127 -35.13 -16.53 -3.36
N THR A 128 -35.61 -17.77 -3.22
CA THR A 128 -37.01 -18.01 -2.86
C THR A 128 -36.98 -18.62 -1.47
N GLY A 129 -37.15 -17.76 -0.47
CA GLY A 129 -37.38 -18.12 0.92
C GLY A 129 -38.51 -17.23 1.41
N GLU A 130 -39.64 -17.88 1.69
CA GLU A 130 -40.93 -17.39 2.20
C GLU A 130 -41.87 -16.69 1.21
#